data_AF-A0A3S1F480-F1
#
_entry.id   AF-A0A3S1F480-F1
#
_cell.length_a   1.000
_cell.length_b   1.000
_cell.length_c   1.000
_cell.angle_alpha   90.00
_cell.angle_beta   90.00
_cell.angle_gamma   90.00
#
_symmetry.space_group_name_H-M   'P 1'
#
loop_
_entity.id
_entity.type
_entity.pdbx_description
1 polymer ?
#
loop_
_entity_poly.entity_id
_entity_poly.type
_entity_poly.pdbx_seq_one_letter_code
_entity_poly.pdbx_strand_id
1 'polypeptide(L)' 'MPFAQLKDRALVSVSGPDAEHFLQNILTTDLDILAPGEAKPGALLTPQGKILF' A
#
# COMPACT_ATOMS: atom_id res chain seq x y z
N MET A 1 26.30 3.54 -9.76
CA MET A 1 24.99 4.17 -9.45
C MET A 1 24.93 4.34 -7.94
N PRO A 2 24.63 5.54 -7.41
CA PRO A 2 24.47 5.73 -5.97
C PRO A 2 23.23 4.96 -5.49
N PHE A 3 23.31 4.37 -4.30
CA PHE A 3 22.19 3.70 -3.64
C PHE A 3 22.06 4.22 -2.21
N ALA A 4 20.85 4.18 -1.66
CA ALA A 4 20.56 4.55 -0.29
C ALA A 4 19.75 3.43 0.39
N GLN A 5 20.16 3.04 1.58
CA GLN A 5 19.42 2.07 2.39
C GLN A 5 18.39 2.81 3.25
N LEU A 6 17.11 2.47 3.10
CA LEU A 6 16.02 3.04 3.90
C LEU A 6 15.76 2.12 5.11
N LYS A 7 16.51 2.30 6.20
CA LYS A 7 16.44 1.42 7.38
C LYS A 7 15.11 1.48 8.13
N ASP A 8 14.37 2.59 7.99
CA ASP A 8 13.09 2.82 8.68
C ASP A 8 11.87 2.48 7.79
N ARG A 9 12.08 1.69 6.72
CA ARG A 9 11.01 1.22 5.82
C ARG A 9 10.98 -0.30 5.83
N ALA A 10 9.77 -0.85 5.80
CA ALA A 10 9.54 -2.29 5.67
C ALA A 10 8.73 -2.58 4.41
N LEU A 11 8.95 -3.76 3.83
CA LEU A 11 8.12 -4.31 2.77
C LEU A 11 7.22 -5.40 3.37
N VAL A 12 5.94 -5.33 3.05
CA VAL A 12 4.94 -6.31 3.47
C VAL A 12 4.31 -6.90 2.21
N SER A 13 4.35 -8.22 2.08
CA SER A 13 3.71 -8.95 0.98
C SER A 13 2.38 -9.51 1.46
N VAL A 14 1.31 -9.23 0.73
CA VAL A 14 -0.04 -9.75 0.99
C VAL A 14 -0.43 -10.65 -0.19
N SER A 15 -0.92 -11.86 0.11
CA SER A 15 -1.23 -12.88 -0.90
C SER A 15 -2.49 -13.65 -0.53
N GLY A 16 -3.18 -14.18 -1.54
CA GLY A 16 -4.43 -14.92 -1.40
C GLY A 16 -5.46 -14.45 -2.43
N PRO A 17 -6.56 -15.20 -2.62
CA PRO A 17 -7.59 -14.85 -3.61
C PRO A 17 -8.23 -13.48 -3.33
N ASP A 18 -8.28 -13.06 -2.06
CA ASP A 18 -8.96 -11.83 -1.63
C ASP A 18 -7.98 -10.68 -1.30
N ALA A 19 -6.68 -10.82 -1.60
CA ALA A 19 -5.66 -9.87 -1.17
C ALA A 19 -5.92 -8.44 -1.70
N GLU A 20 -6.23 -8.32 -2.98
CA GLU A 20 -6.53 -7.04 -3.62
C GLU A 20 -7.81 -6.42 -3.05
N HIS A 21 -8.89 -7.19 -2.97
CA HIS A 21 -10.15 -6.76 -2.37
C HIS A 21 -9.98 -6.30 -0.91
N PHE A 22 -9.17 -7.01 -0.12
CA PHE A 22 -8.85 -6.60 1.24
C PHE A 22 -8.12 -5.26 1.28
N LEU A 23 -7.07 -5.09 0.47
CA LEU A 23 -6.26 -3.86 0.44
C LEU A 23 -7.08 -2.65 -0.07
N GLN A 24 -7.92 -2.84 -1.07
CA GLN A 24 -8.83 -1.81 -1.62
C GLN A 24 -9.76 -1.24 -0.53
N ASN A 25 -10.16 -2.05 0.45
CA ASN A 25 -11.08 -1.65 1.50
C ASN A 25 -10.42 -0.92 2.68
N ILE A 26 -9.08 -0.90 2.77
CA ILE A 26 -8.36 -0.31 3.90
C ILE A 26 -7.37 0.79 3.50
N LEU A 27 -6.90 0.79 2.25
CA LEU A 27 -6.02 1.82 1.72
C LEU A 27 -6.84 2.91 1.02
N THR A 28 -6.33 4.13 1.03
CA THR A 28 -6.92 5.24 0.27
C THR A 28 -6.68 5.15 -1.24
N THR A 29 -5.82 4.24 -1.68
CA THR A 29 -5.41 4.10 -3.09
C THR A 29 -6.36 3.18 -3.81
N ASP A 30 -6.80 3.61 -5.00
CA ASP A 30 -7.57 2.77 -5.90
C ASP A 30 -6.64 1.81 -6.67
N LEU A 31 -6.73 0.51 -6.34
CA LEU A 31 -5.95 -0.57 -6.91
C LEU A 31 -6.49 -1.02 -8.28
N ASP A 32 -7.78 -0.83 -8.56
CA ASP A 32 -8.40 -1.22 -9.85
C ASP A 32 -7.76 -0.48 -11.04
N ILE A 33 -7.17 0.69 -10.78
CA ILE A 33 -6.50 1.55 -11.77
C ILE A 33 -4.96 1.55 -11.62
N LEU A 34 -4.39 0.65 -10.81
CA LEU A 34 -2.94 0.53 -10.64
C LEU A 34 -2.38 -0.44 -11.68
N ALA A 35 -1.57 0.06 -12.61
CA ALA A 35 -1.05 -0.80 -13.67
C ALA A 35 0.08 -1.73 -13.16
N PRO A 36 0.30 -2.89 -13.80
CA PRO A 36 1.41 -3.77 -13.44
C PRO A 36 2.76 -3.06 -13.47
N GLY A 37 3.51 -3.18 -12.37
CA GLY A 37 4.82 -2.52 -12.21
C GLY A 37 4.75 -1.07 -11.72
N GLU A 38 3.55 -0.50 -11.52
CA GLU A 38 3.38 0.79 -10.89
C GLU A 38 3.37 0.69 -9.37
N ALA A 39 3.84 1.76 -8.73
CA ALA A 39 3.66 2.00 -7.30
C ALA A 39 2.98 3.35 -7.12
N LYS A 40 1.92 3.39 -6.31
CA LYS A 40 1.23 4.63 -5.91
C LYS A 40 1.31 4.82 -4.41
N PRO A 41 1.44 6.07 -3.92
CA PRO A 41 1.31 6.34 -2.50
C PRO A 41 -0.13 6.06 -2.04
N GLY A 42 -0.25 5.59 -0.80
CA GLY A 42 -1.51 5.33 -0.12
C GLY A 42 -1.34 5.49 1.37
N ALA A 43 -2.46 5.69 2.07
CA ALA A 43 -2.48 5.74 3.52
C ALA A 43 -3.42 4.64 4.05
N LEU A 44 -3.09 4.13 5.23
CA LEU A 44 -4.01 3.32 6.02
C LEU A 44 -4.69 4.22 7.04
N LEU A 45 -6.02 4.20 7.09
CA LEU A 45 -6.79 5.10 7.95
C LEU A 45 -7.44 4.38 9.13
N THR A 46 -7.69 5.12 10.21
CA THR A 46 -8.67 4.72 11.21
C THR A 46 -10.10 4.84 10.63
N PRO A 47 -11.10 4.19 11.22
CA PRO A 47 -12.50 4.36 10.81
C PRO A 47 -13.01 5.81 10.87
N GLN A 48 -12.35 6.69 11.65
CA GLN A 48 -12.66 8.12 11.72
C GLN A 48 -11.90 8.97 10.68
N GLY A 49 -11.17 8.34 9.77
CA GLY A 49 -10.40 9.00 8.71
C GLY A 49 -9.05 9.57 9.14
N LYS A 50 -8.49 9.13 10.28
CA LYS A 50 -7.14 9.56 10.71
C LYS A 50 -6.07 8.69 10.09
N ILE A 51 -4.95 9.27 9.66
CA ILE A 51 -3.81 8.52 9.11
C ILE A 51 -3.15 7.70 10.22
N LEU A 52 -3.04 6.39 9.99
CA LEU A 52 -2.21 5.48 10.79
C LEU A 52 -0.79 5.40 10.23
N PHE A 53 -0.67 5.28 8.91
CA PHE A 53 0.59 5.15 8.17
C PHE A 53 0.50 5.85 6.82
#